data_AF-A0A7C4LA17-F1
#
_entry.id   AF-A0A7C4LA17-F1
#
_cell.length_a   1.000
_cell.length_b   1.000
_cell.length_c   1.000
_cell.angle_alpha   90.00
_cell.angle_beta   90.00
_cell.angle_gamma   90.00
#
_symmetry.space_group_name_H-M   'P 1'
#
loop_
_entity.id
_entity.type
_entity.pdbx_description
1 polymer ?
#
loop_
_entity_poly.entity_id
_entity_poly.type
_entity_poly.pdbx_seq_one_letter_code
_entity_poly.pdbx_strand_id
1 'polypeptide(L)' 'MIPGLPAGAELIVILVIVLLIFGVGRIGKIGGELGSAIRQFREGLSGGEKKDEKKPADANDQDNKPAA' A
#
# COMPACT_ATOMS: atom_id res chain seq x y z
N MET A 1 15.61 -10.15 -20.40
CA MET A 1 15.32 -11.45 -19.77
C MET A 1 16.58 -11.92 -19.09
N ILE A 2 16.55 -12.05 -17.77
CA ILE A 2 17.73 -12.48 -17.00
C ILE A 2 17.74 -14.02 -16.99
N PRO A 3 18.74 -14.68 -17.58
CA PRO A 3 18.78 -16.14 -17.64
C PRO A 3 18.92 -16.74 -16.24
N GLY A 4 18.06 -17.72 -15.91
CA GLY A 4 18.07 -18.45 -14.64
C GLY A 4 17.06 -17.97 -13.58
N LEU A 5 16.29 -16.91 -13.84
CA LEU A 5 15.25 -16.43 -12.94
C LEU A 5 13.86 -16.89 -13.41
N PRO A 6 13.00 -17.44 -12.54
CA PRO A 6 11.62 -17.77 -12.92
C PRO A 6 10.90 -16.52 -13.42
N ALA A 7 10.08 -16.64 -14.47
CA ALA A 7 9.47 -15.50 -15.17
C ALA A 7 8.69 -14.51 -14.28
N GLY A 8 8.23 -14.94 -13.09
CA GLY A 8 7.59 -14.05 -12.11
C GLY A 8 8.56 -13.19 -11.29
N ALA A 9 9.82 -13.60 -11.14
CA ALA A 9 10.80 -12.90 -10.32
C ALA A 9 11.33 -11.62 -10.98
N GLU A 10 11.26 -11.51 -12.31
CA GLU A 10 11.62 -10.28 -13.04
C GLU A 10 10.75 -9.09 -12.57
N LEU A 11 9.45 -9.33 -12.35
CA LEU A 11 8.54 -8.30 -11.81
C LEU A 11 8.91 -7.89 -10.37
N ILE A 12 9.38 -8.84 -9.55
CA ILE A 12 9.82 -8.56 -8.18
C ILE A 12 11.07 -7.67 -8.19
N VAL A 13 12.04 -7.96 -9.06
CA VAL A 13 13.27 -7.13 -9.19
C VAL A 13 12.92 -5.70 -9.59
N ILE A 14 12.04 -5.54 -10.58
CA ILE A 14 11.58 -4.21 -11.02
C ILE A 14 10.85 -3.49 -9.88
N LEU A 15 9.96 -4.20 -9.16
CA LEU A 15 9.23 -3.65 -8.02
C LEU A 15 10.19 -3.15 -6.94
N VAL A 16 11.24 -3.90 -6.62
CA VAL A 16 12.25 -3.48 -5.64
C VAL A 16 12.97 -2.20 -6.09
N ILE A 17 13.37 -2.11 -7.37
CA ILE A 17 14.02 -0.89 -7.91
C ILE A 17 13.08 0.32 -7.80
N VAL A 18 11.80 0.17 -8.17
CA VAL A 18 10.79 1.21 -8.03
C VAL A 18 10.64 1.64 -6.58
N LEU A 19 10.56 0.69 -5.64
CA LEU A 19 10.45 1.00 -4.21
C LEU A 19 11.68 1.74 -3.66
N LEU A 20 12.88 1.47 -4.18
CA LEU A 20 14.10 2.19 -3.79
C LEU A 20 14.11 3.64 -4.32
N ILE A 21 13.66 3.88 -5.55
CA ILE A 21 13.61 5.22 -6.16
C ILE A 21 12.53 6.08 -5.51
N PHE A 22 11.32 5.55 -5.41
CA PHE A 22 10.16 6.31 -4.94
C PHE A 22 10.03 6.29 -3.40
N GLY A 23 10.52 5.24 -2.76
CA GLY A 23 10.38 4.99 -1.32
C GLY A 23 9.05 4.31 -0.98
N VAL A 24 9.07 3.39 -0.01
CA VAL A 24 7.87 2.67 0.47
C VAL A 24 6.81 3.60 1.06
N GLY A 25 7.22 4.71 1.70
CA GLY A 25 6.30 5.67 2.31
C GLY A 25 5.49 6.48 1.29
N ARG A 26 6.08 6.86 0.14
CA ARG A 26 5.34 7.59 -0.91
C ARG A 26 4.36 6.68 -1.65
N ILE A 27 4.79 5.46 -1.98
CA ILE A 27 3.94 4.44 -2.61
C ILE A 27 2.75 4.09 -1.69
N GLY A 28 2.99 3.92 -0.38
CA GLY A 28 1.93 3.63 0.59
C GLY A 28 0.91 4.76 0.74
N LYS A 29 1.36 6.02 0.80
CA LYS A 29 0.46 7.19 0.87
C LYS A 29 -0.46 7.29 -0.35
N ILE A 30 0.13 7.23 -1.55
CA ILE A 30 -0.62 7.29 -2.82
C ILE A 30 -1.56 6.09 -2.95
N GLY A 31 -1.09 4.89 -2.59
CA GLY A 31 -1.89 3.66 -2.62
C GLY A 31 -3.07 3.69 -1.65
N GLY A 32 -2.90 4.29 -0.46
CA GLY A 32 -3.97 4.47 0.52
C GLY A 32 -5.07 5.42 0.02
N GLU A 33 -4.69 6.55 -0.57
CA GLU A 33 -5.62 7.51 -1.17
C GLU A 33 -6.36 6.90 -2.36
N LEU A 34 -5.62 6.27 -3.29
CA LEU A 34 -6.20 5.62 -4.46
C LEU A 34 -7.09 4.42 -4.08
N GLY A 35 -6.67 3.61 -3.12
CA GLY A 35 -7.45 2.47 -2.62
C GLY A 35 -8.76 2.90 -1.96
N SER A 36 -8.74 4.00 -1.21
CA SER A 36 -9.94 4.59 -0.61
C SER A 36 -10.90 5.12 -1.69
N ALA A 37 -10.38 5.78 -2.72
CA ALA A 37 -11.18 6.25 -3.86
C ALA A 37 -11.80 5.08 -4.64
N ILE A 38 -11.02 4.04 -4.95
CA ILE A 38 -11.51 2.82 -5.62
C ILE A 38 -12.56 2.11 -4.77
N ARG A 39 -12.36 2.04 -3.45
CA ARG A 39 -13.34 1.45 -2.52
C ARG A 39 -14.67 2.19 -2.59
N GLN A 40 -14.66 3.51 -2.46
CA GLN A 40 -15.88 4.33 -2.56
C GLN A 40 -16.53 4.23 -3.95
N PHE A 41 -15.72 4.15 -5.02
CA PHE A 41 -16.21 3.95 -6.38
C PHE A 41 -16.93 2.60 -6.53
N ARG A 42 -16.37 1.51 -5.98
CA ARG A 42 -17.02 0.19 -5.97
C ARG A 42 -18.29 0.19 -5.13
N GLU A 43 -18.28 0.84 -3.96
CA GLU A 43 -19.45 0.95 -3.08
C GLU A 43 -20.60 1.72 -3.75
N GLY A 44 -20.30 2.79 -4.49
CA GLY A 44 -21.27 3.54 -5.29
C GLY A 44 -21.84 2.74 -6.47
N LEU A 45 -21.03 1.91 -7.12
CA LEU A 45 -21.48 1.02 -8.21
C LEU A 45 -22.29 -0.18 -7.71
N SER A 46 -22.00 -0.69 -6.50
CA SER A 46 -22.67 -1.85 -5.91
C SER A 46 -23.95 -1.51 -5.14
N GLY A 47 -24.47 -0.29 -5.24
CA GLY A 47 -25.82 0.01 -4.77
C GLY A 47 -25.99 0.09 -3.25
N GLY A 48 -24.94 0.44 -2.49
CA GLY A 48 -25.10 0.90 -1.10
C GLY A 48 -25.34 -0.17 -0.03
N GLU A 49 -24.98 -1.44 -0.27
CA GLU A 49 -24.87 -2.41 0.83
C GLU A 49 -23.61 -2.13 1.67
N LYS A 50 -23.85 -1.44 2.78
CA LYS A 50 -22.87 -0.95 3.76
C LYS A 50 -21.97 -2.09 4.26
N LYS A 51 -20.66 -1.83 4.32
CA LYS A 51 -19.77 -2.55 5.24
C LYS A 51 -18.77 -1.62 5.89
N ASP A 52 -19.11 -1.30 7.13
CA ASP A 52 -18.30 -0.95 8.28
C ASP A 52 -16.91 -0.34 8.04
N GLU A 53 -16.83 0.88 8.52
CA GLU A 53 -15.68 1.74 8.69
C GLU A 53 -14.68 1.09 9.67
N LYS A 54 -13.56 0.57 9.14
CA LYS A 54 -12.34 0.42 9.94
C LYS A 54 -11.37 1.52 9.58
N LYS A 55 -11.31 2.48 10.49
CA LYS A 55 -10.36 3.60 10.59
C LYS A 55 -8.93 3.14 10.24
N PRO A 56 -8.17 3.91 9.45
CA PRO A 56 -6.80 3.54 9.12
C PRO A 56 -5.95 3.52 10.40
N ALA A 57 -5.18 2.45 10.56
CA ALA A 57 -4.12 2.37 11.54
C ALA A 57 -3.09 3.46 11.18
N ASP A 58 -3.05 4.47 12.03
CA ASP A 58 -1.98 5.44 12.12
C ASP A 58 -0.67 4.67 12.29
N ALA A 59 0.11 4.57 11.21
CA ALA A 59 1.49 4.11 11.26
C ALA A 59 2.36 5.35 11.48
N ASN A 60 2.27 5.94 12.66
CA ASN A 60 3.27 6.84 13.16
C ASN A 60 3.51 6.54 14.66
N ASP A 61 4.78 6.56 15.04
CA ASP A 61 5.31 6.44 16.41
C ASP A 61 5.45 5.03 17.01
N GLN A 62 6.40 4.26 16.46
CA GLN A 62 7.34 3.51 17.33
C GLN A 62 8.44 4.49 17.76
N ASP A 63 8.42 4.94 19.01
CA ASP A 63 9.30 4.41 20.06
C ASP A 63 9.31 5.35 21.28
N ASN A 64 8.54 4.93 22.28
CA ASN A 64 8.54 5.42 23.63
C ASN A 64 9.91 5.20 24.31
N LYS A 65 10.59 6.27 24.71
CA LYS A 65 11.34 6.28 25.99
C LYS A 65 11.65 7.70 26.50
N PRO A 66 10.97 8.14 27.57
CA PRO A 66 11.68 8.82 28.65
C PRO A 66 11.38 8.23 30.03
N ALA A 67 12.47 8.12 30.80
CA ALA A 67 12.59 8.22 32.26
C ALA A 67 11.80 7.24 33.17
N ALA A 68 12.55 6.30 33.77
CA ALA A 68 12.58 6.07 35.21
C ALA A 68 13.97 5.54 35.59
#